data_AF-A0A258HM20-F1
#
_entry.id   AF-A0A258HM20-F1
#
_cell.length_a   1.000
_cell.length_b   1.000
_cell.length_c   1.000
_cell.angle_alpha   90.00
_cell.angle_beta   90.00
_cell.angle_gamma   90.00
#
_symmetry.space_group_name_H-M   'P 1'
#
loop_
_entity.id
_entity.type
_entity.pdbx_description
1 polymer ?
#
loop_
_entity_poly.entity_id
_entity_poly.type
_entity_poly.pdbx_seq_one_letter_code
_entity_poly.pdbx_strand_id
1 'polypeptide(L)'
;MLEPLPHGAAQANADRLSDSAKPATTGSASLLLSPGLCCDHGDGDAVIDYDLDEDGSTLLSSIVNSPIASVISNPRLPDNPIIAVNQAFCDLTGYRDDEIVGRNCRFLAGPATEPWLTERIRQGTRDRKPTLVEILNYKRDGQPFRNAVLVAPVFLPDGELEYFIGSQVELDQDAVGPSSSRHHHAVQVVRTLSPRQREVLQQIAAGYRSKQISFSLNLSEKTVKMHRALILEKIGTHNIADAIRLAVEAGL
;
A
#
# COMPACT_ATOMS: atom_id res chain seq x y z
N MET A 1 -50.17 45.17 -5.71
CA MET A 1 -50.95 46.07 -4.83
C MET A 1 -50.90 45.48 -3.44
N LEU A 2 -50.34 46.24 -2.49
CA LEU A 2 -50.25 45.93 -1.07
C LEU A 2 -51.62 46.12 -0.39
N GLU A 3 -51.97 45.25 0.55
CA GLU A 3 -52.53 45.55 1.89
C GLU A 3 -52.62 44.26 2.76
N PRO A 4 -52.67 44.36 4.11
CA PRO A 4 -51.92 43.48 5.04
C PRO A 4 -52.74 42.59 6.02
N LEU A 5 -51.98 41.91 6.92
CA LEU A 5 -52.27 40.87 7.96
C LEU A 5 -53.43 41.12 8.96
N PRO A 6 -53.85 40.10 9.76
CA PRO A 6 -53.39 40.07 11.16
C PRO A 6 -53.17 38.69 11.85
N HIS A 7 -52.16 38.68 12.74
CA HIS A 7 -51.97 38.07 14.07
C HIS A 7 -52.71 36.80 14.58
N GLY A 8 -51.89 35.89 15.14
CA GLY A 8 -52.10 35.05 16.35
C GLY A 8 -50.85 34.16 16.58
N ALA A 9 -49.96 34.33 17.59
CA ALA A 9 -50.09 34.04 19.04
C ALA A 9 -50.73 32.66 19.30
N ALA A 10 -50.24 31.70 20.10
CA ALA A 10 -49.17 31.53 21.10
C ALA A 10 -49.01 29.97 21.28
N GLN A 11 -47.82 29.39 21.41
CA GLN A 11 -47.11 29.03 22.66
C GLN A 11 -47.61 27.76 23.42
N ALA A 12 -46.63 26.89 23.72
CA ALA A 12 -46.47 25.95 24.86
C ALA A 12 -47.19 24.59 24.95
N ASN A 13 -46.36 23.52 24.99
CA ASN A 13 -46.20 22.47 26.05
C ASN A 13 -45.67 21.18 25.40
N ALA A 14 -44.49 20.62 25.71
CA ALA A 14 -43.96 20.10 26.98
C ALA A 14 -44.90 19.09 27.66
N ASP A 15 -44.66 17.79 27.51
CA ASP A 15 -44.02 16.96 28.56
C ASP A 15 -44.01 15.45 28.23
N ARG A 16 -42.90 14.80 28.65
CA ARG A 16 -42.73 13.41 29.13
C ARG A 16 -42.96 12.23 28.17
N LEU A 17 -41.89 11.45 27.99
CA LEU A 17 -41.79 10.08 28.54
C LEU A 17 -40.31 9.66 28.58
N SER A 18 -39.84 9.46 29.81
CA SER A 18 -38.63 8.73 30.19
C SER A 18 -38.82 7.24 29.94
N ASP A 19 -37.80 6.54 29.43
CA ASP A 19 -37.39 5.30 30.10
C ASP A 19 -35.94 4.91 29.83
N SER A 20 -35.39 4.25 30.84
CA SER A 20 -33.99 4.00 31.13
C SER A 20 -33.38 2.78 30.45
N ALA A 21 -32.09 2.85 30.10
CA ALA A 21 -31.19 1.68 30.13
C ALA A 21 -29.73 2.13 30.35
N LYS A 22 -29.12 1.61 31.42
CA LYS A 22 -27.72 1.82 31.86
C LYS A 22 -26.81 0.66 31.36
N PRO A 23 -25.48 0.75 31.52
CA PRO A 23 -24.48 0.22 30.58
C PRO A 23 -23.92 -1.16 30.96
N ALA A 24 -23.30 -1.84 29.98
CA ALA A 24 -22.47 -3.02 30.20
C ALA A 24 -20.99 -2.68 30.07
N THR A 25 -20.24 -3.01 31.12
CA THR A 25 -18.77 -3.08 31.21
C THR A 25 -18.34 -4.55 31.12
N THR A 26 -17.01 -4.79 31.01
CA THR A 26 -16.26 -6.06 31.00
C THR A 26 -15.98 -6.64 29.59
N GLY A 27 -14.78 -7.14 29.25
CA GLY A 27 -13.56 -7.34 30.02
C GLY A 27 -12.36 -7.65 29.13
N SER A 28 -11.16 -7.49 29.68
CA SER A 28 -9.89 -7.94 29.12
C SER A 28 -9.90 -9.45 28.87
N ALA A 29 -9.27 -9.88 27.78
CA ALA A 29 -8.80 -11.26 27.63
C ALA A 29 -7.34 -11.25 27.17
N SER A 30 -6.44 -11.42 28.13
CA SER A 30 -5.13 -12.04 27.92
C SER A 30 -5.33 -13.54 27.68
N LEU A 31 -4.63 -14.11 26.69
CA LEU A 31 -4.37 -15.54 26.57
C LEU A 31 -2.90 -15.65 26.09
N LEU A 32 -1.92 -15.70 26.99
CA LEU A 32 -1.33 -16.91 27.57
C LEU A 32 -1.02 -18.01 26.53
N LEU A 33 0.26 -18.07 26.15
CA LEU A 33 0.94 -19.24 25.62
C LEU A 33 0.84 -20.41 26.62
N SER A 34 0.70 -21.65 26.12
CA SER A 34 1.56 -22.85 26.36
C SER A 34 0.85 -24.14 25.82
N PRO A 35 1.44 -25.36 25.84
CA PRO A 35 2.03 -25.97 24.63
C PRO A 35 1.49 -27.40 24.33
N GLY A 36 1.76 -27.93 23.13
CA GLY A 36 1.80 -29.39 22.93
C GLY A 36 1.19 -29.93 21.63
N LEU A 37 2.10 -30.46 20.80
CA LEU A 37 1.99 -31.65 19.93
C LEU A 37 0.78 -31.78 18.98
N CYS A 38 1.07 -31.87 17.68
CA CYS A 38 1.17 -33.16 16.97
C CYS A 38 1.62 -32.92 15.52
N CYS A 39 2.56 -33.72 15.05
CA CYS A 39 2.92 -33.79 13.64
C CYS A 39 1.75 -34.42 12.89
N ASP A 40 1.17 -33.70 11.93
CA ASP A 40 0.32 -34.30 10.91
C ASP A 40 0.73 -33.77 9.53
N HIS A 41 0.96 -34.69 8.61
CA HIS A 41 1.33 -34.41 7.22
C HIS A 41 0.05 -34.17 6.44
N GLY A 42 -0.31 -32.90 6.27
CA GLY A 42 -1.39 -32.48 5.37
C GLY A 42 -0.80 -31.74 4.17
N ASP A 43 -1.01 -32.30 2.97
CA ASP A 43 -0.84 -31.63 1.69
C ASP A 43 -1.59 -30.28 1.70
N GLY A 44 -0.81 -29.20 1.80
CA GLY A 44 -1.29 -27.83 1.76
C GLY A 44 -0.28 -27.02 0.96
N ASP A 45 -0.66 -26.72 -0.27
CA ASP A 45 0.11 -25.99 -1.27
C ASP A 45 0.74 -24.71 -0.70
N ALA A 46 2.05 -24.74 -0.49
CA ALA A 46 2.84 -23.55 -0.18
C ALA A 46 2.93 -22.67 -1.44
N VAL A 47 1.96 -21.77 -1.53
CA VAL A 47 1.60 -20.95 -2.68
C VAL A 47 1.89 -19.49 -2.28
N ILE A 48 3.11 -18.97 -2.44
CA ILE A 48 3.40 -17.51 -2.38
C ILE A 48 2.72 -16.75 -3.52
N ASP A 49 1.39 -16.63 -3.51
CA ASP A 49 0.75 -15.57 -4.28
C ASP A 49 1.11 -14.24 -3.60
N TYR A 50 0.52 -13.11 -3.96
CA TYR A 50 0.68 -11.88 -3.19
C TYR A 50 -0.10 -11.96 -1.85
N ASP A 51 -0.03 -13.11 -1.17
CA ASP A 51 -0.95 -13.55 -0.14
C ASP A 51 -0.55 -13.05 1.24
N LEU A 52 -1.46 -12.24 1.76
CA LEU A 52 -1.85 -12.23 3.14
C LEU A 52 -2.16 -13.66 3.62
N ASP A 53 -1.79 -13.98 4.85
CA ASP A 53 -2.50 -15.02 5.59
C ASP A 53 -4.01 -14.65 5.63
N GLU A 54 -4.94 -15.57 5.91
CA GLU A 54 -6.40 -15.32 5.91
C GLU A 54 -6.84 -14.03 6.65
N ASP A 55 -5.97 -13.51 7.54
CA ASP A 55 -6.20 -12.34 8.41
C ASP A 55 -5.55 -11.01 7.96
N GLY A 56 -4.78 -10.94 6.86
CA GLY A 56 -4.16 -9.66 6.46
C GLY A 56 -2.83 -9.29 7.15
N SER A 57 -2.33 -10.16 8.04
CA SER A 57 -1.12 -9.98 8.87
C SER A 57 0.18 -9.79 8.06
N THR A 58 0.38 -10.58 7.01
CA THR A 58 1.67 -10.69 6.31
C THR A 58 2.02 -9.45 5.48
N LEU A 59 1.06 -8.79 4.83
CA LEU A 59 1.29 -7.53 4.09
C LEU A 59 1.51 -6.36 5.05
N LEU A 60 0.78 -6.33 6.17
CA LEU A 60 1.04 -5.34 7.21
C LEU A 60 2.48 -5.48 7.72
N SER A 61 2.91 -6.72 8.00
CA SER A 61 4.29 -7.00 8.43
C SER A 61 5.35 -6.63 7.37
N SER A 62 5.01 -6.73 6.09
CA SER A 62 5.96 -6.47 4.99
C SER A 62 6.34 -5.00 4.86
N ILE A 63 5.44 -4.07 5.23
CA ILE A 63 5.76 -2.63 5.25
C ILE A 63 6.40 -2.18 6.56
N VAL A 64 6.06 -2.82 7.69
CA VAL A 64 6.51 -2.41 9.03
C VAL A 64 8.03 -2.40 9.15
N ASN A 65 8.69 -3.42 8.59
CA ASN A 65 10.15 -3.54 8.65
C ASN A 65 10.88 -2.94 7.45
N SER A 66 10.14 -2.33 6.49
CA SER A 66 10.78 -1.71 5.34
C SER A 66 11.41 -0.37 5.76
N PRO A 67 12.69 -0.12 5.40
CA PRO A 67 13.30 1.19 5.59
C PRO A 67 12.73 2.26 4.64
N ILE A 68 11.91 1.86 3.66
CA ILE A 68 11.30 2.76 2.70
C ILE A 68 9.92 3.19 3.22
N ALA A 69 9.65 4.49 3.18
CA ALA A 69 8.34 5.05 3.52
C ALA A 69 7.24 4.34 2.71
N SER A 70 6.30 3.69 3.42
CA SER A 70 5.32 2.80 2.81
C SER A 70 3.95 2.90 3.48
N VAL A 71 2.91 2.75 2.65
CA VAL A 71 1.50 2.74 3.06
C VAL A 71 0.75 1.60 2.38
N ILE A 72 -0.32 1.14 3.01
CA ILE A 72 -1.31 0.23 2.41
C ILE A 72 -2.65 0.96 2.36
N SER A 73 -3.32 0.94 1.21
CA SER A 73 -4.65 1.50 1.03
C SER A 73 -5.68 0.45 0.60
N ASN A 74 -6.95 0.67 0.95
CA ASN A 74 -8.03 -0.27 0.67
C ASN A 74 -8.98 0.25 -0.42
N PRO A 75 -8.90 -0.26 -1.66
CA PRO A 75 -9.72 0.21 -2.77
C PRO A 75 -11.20 -0.21 -2.68
N ARG A 76 -11.56 -1.10 -1.75
CA ARG A 76 -12.96 -1.51 -1.51
C ARG A 76 -13.72 -0.52 -0.64
N LEU A 77 -13.00 0.39 0.03
CA LEU A 77 -13.60 1.50 0.77
C LEU A 77 -13.73 2.73 -0.14
N PRO A 78 -14.74 3.59 0.10
CA PRO A 78 -14.88 4.84 -0.63
C PRO A 78 -13.58 5.64 -0.58
N ASP A 79 -13.14 6.11 -1.74
CA ASP A 79 -11.97 6.98 -1.89
C ASP A 79 -10.59 6.30 -1.70
N ASN A 80 -10.52 4.97 -1.58
CA ASN A 80 -9.27 4.22 -1.41
C ASN A 80 -8.38 4.79 -0.28
N PRO A 81 -8.85 4.81 0.97
CA PRO A 81 -8.13 5.37 2.11
C PRO A 81 -6.96 4.48 2.52
N ILE A 82 -5.94 5.10 3.11
CA ILE A 82 -4.83 4.41 3.77
C ILE A 82 -5.38 3.70 5.02
N ILE A 83 -5.03 2.43 5.18
CA ILE A 83 -5.40 1.60 6.34
C ILE A 83 -4.20 1.22 7.21
N ALA A 84 -2.98 1.35 6.68
CA ALA A 84 -1.75 1.13 7.42
C ALA A 84 -0.61 1.95 6.84
N VAL A 85 0.34 2.29 7.71
CA VAL A 85 1.51 3.12 7.39
C VAL A 85 2.69 2.67 8.26
N ASN A 86 3.91 2.77 7.75
CA ASN A 86 5.11 2.48 8.53
C ASN A 86 5.76 3.75 9.10
N GLN A 87 6.69 3.56 10.04
CA GLN A 87 7.38 4.68 10.71
C GLN A 87 8.15 5.56 9.72
N ALA A 88 8.79 4.96 8.70
CA ALA A 88 9.54 5.70 7.69
C ALA A 88 8.67 6.71 6.91
N PHE A 89 7.38 6.40 6.68
CA PHE A 89 6.47 7.34 6.05
C PHE A 89 6.10 8.50 6.97
N CYS A 90 5.85 8.22 8.25
CA CYS A 90 5.61 9.25 9.25
C CYS A 90 6.82 10.20 9.36
N ASP A 91 8.03 9.64 9.42
CA ASP A 91 9.29 10.40 9.49
C ASP A 91 9.51 11.26 8.24
N LEU A 92 9.27 10.69 7.05
CA LEU A 92 9.42 11.39 5.78
C LEU A 92 8.45 12.57 5.64
N THR A 93 7.18 12.36 5.99
CA THR A 93 6.10 13.29 5.68
C THR A 93 5.78 14.24 6.84
N GLY A 94 6.21 13.91 8.06
CA GLY A 94 5.93 14.63 9.29
C GLY A 94 4.51 14.43 9.83
N TYR A 95 3.67 13.60 9.18
CA TYR A 95 2.33 13.27 9.67
C TYR A 95 2.37 12.13 10.68
N ARG A 96 1.48 12.19 11.67
CA ARG A 96 1.25 11.10 12.62
C ARG A 96 0.36 10.02 12.00
N ASP A 97 0.44 8.80 12.51
CA ASP A 97 -0.37 7.66 12.04
C ASP A 97 -1.87 7.95 12.05
N ASP A 98 -2.37 8.54 13.15
CA ASP A 98 -3.76 8.94 13.35
C ASP A 98 -4.21 10.10 12.44
N GLU A 99 -3.28 10.88 11.90
CA GLU A 99 -3.55 11.90 10.88
C GLU A 99 -3.57 11.31 9.46
N ILE A 100 -3.07 10.09 9.25
CA ILE A 100 -2.90 9.45 7.94
C ILE A 100 -4.01 8.40 7.69
N VAL A 101 -4.23 7.51 8.66
CA VAL A 101 -5.17 6.40 8.54
C VAL A 101 -6.59 6.92 8.31
N GLY A 102 -7.30 6.30 7.35
CA GLY A 102 -8.65 6.69 6.94
C GLY A 102 -8.69 7.76 5.84
N ARG A 103 -7.55 8.30 5.40
CA ARG A 103 -7.49 9.32 4.33
C ARG A 103 -6.90 8.77 3.05
N ASN A 104 -7.37 9.28 1.91
CA ASN A 104 -6.66 9.05 0.66
C ASN A 104 -5.31 9.80 0.67
N CYS A 105 -4.25 9.15 0.16
CA CYS A 105 -2.88 9.68 0.13
C CYS A 105 -2.72 11.03 -0.61
N ARG A 106 -3.74 11.49 -1.37
CA ARG A 106 -3.74 12.79 -2.03
C ARG A 106 -3.59 13.99 -1.09
N PHE A 107 -3.68 13.81 0.24
CA PHE A 107 -3.37 14.89 1.18
C PHE A 107 -1.91 15.37 1.06
N LEU A 108 -1.01 14.58 0.47
CA LEU A 108 0.36 15.00 0.14
C LEU A 108 0.44 15.92 -1.09
N ALA A 109 -0.63 16.04 -1.88
CA ALA A 109 -0.67 16.95 -3.02
C ALA A 109 -0.89 18.40 -2.55
N GLY A 110 -0.34 19.35 -3.30
CA GLY A 110 -0.47 20.77 -3.02
C GLY A 110 -0.50 21.63 -4.29
N PRO A 111 -0.32 22.96 -4.18
CA PRO A 111 -0.63 23.91 -5.25
C PRO A 111 0.13 23.69 -6.56
N ALA A 112 1.39 23.26 -6.48
CA ALA A 112 2.23 23.01 -7.66
C ALA A 112 2.38 21.51 -8.00
N THR A 113 1.61 20.61 -7.37
CA THR A 113 1.61 19.19 -7.72
C THR A 113 1.14 18.98 -9.15
N GLU A 114 1.92 18.25 -9.94
CA GLU A 114 1.68 18.08 -11.37
C GLU A 114 0.40 17.26 -11.66
N PRO A 115 -0.64 17.87 -12.28
CA PRO A 115 -1.91 17.17 -12.48
C PRO A 115 -1.81 15.95 -13.40
N TRP A 116 -0.91 15.99 -14.40
CA TRP A 116 -0.70 14.87 -15.33
C TRP A 116 -0.04 13.67 -14.64
N LEU A 117 0.84 13.87 -13.66
CA LEU A 117 1.41 12.78 -12.87
C LEU A 117 0.38 12.18 -11.92
N THR A 118 -0.48 13.03 -11.34
CA THR A 118 -1.63 12.58 -10.55
C THR A 118 -2.58 11.71 -11.39
N GLU A 119 -2.86 12.11 -12.63
CA GLU A 119 -3.67 11.32 -13.56
C GLU A 119 -2.99 10.00 -13.94
N ARG A 120 -1.66 9.98 -14.14
CA ARG A 120 -0.93 8.72 -14.38
C ARG A 120 -1.09 7.72 -13.23
N ILE A 121 -0.97 8.18 -11.97
CA ILE A 121 -1.22 7.34 -10.79
C ILE A 121 -2.66 6.82 -10.80
N ARG A 122 -3.63 7.69 -11.11
CA ARG A 122 -5.04 7.34 -11.18
C ARG A 122 -5.32 6.29 -12.25
N GLN A 123 -4.71 6.42 -13.43
CA GLN A 123 -4.80 5.44 -14.51
C GLN A 123 -4.20 4.10 -14.09
N GLY A 124 -3.00 4.08 -13.52
CA GLY A 124 -2.39 2.85 -13.00
C GLY A 124 -3.23 2.13 -11.94
N THR A 125 -3.86 2.90 -11.06
CA THR A 125 -4.80 2.38 -10.04
C THR A 125 -6.02 1.75 -10.71
N ARG A 126 -6.61 2.40 -11.73
CA ARG A 126 -7.77 1.87 -12.49
C ARG A 126 -7.40 0.62 -13.28
N ASP A 127 -6.26 0.64 -13.95
CA ASP A 127 -5.75 -0.46 -14.79
C ASP A 127 -5.18 -1.61 -13.96
N ARG A 128 -5.05 -1.42 -12.64
CA ARG A 128 -4.45 -2.38 -11.70
C ARG A 128 -3.02 -2.74 -12.14
N LYS A 129 -2.21 -1.73 -12.44
CA LYS A 129 -0.83 -1.86 -12.87
C LYS A 129 0.12 -1.06 -11.96
N PRO A 130 1.30 -1.61 -11.64
CA PRO A 130 2.35 -0.85 -10.97
C PRO A 130 2.65 0.46 -11.69
N THR A 131 2.72 1.57 -10.95
CA THR A 131 2.98 2.90 -11.49
C THR A 131 3.98 3.63 -10.64
N LEU A 132 5.10 4.02 -11.26
CA LEU A 132 6.15 4.84 -10.66
C LEU A 132 6.12 6.24 -11.30
N VAL A 133 6.07 7.29 -10.49
CA VAL A 133 6.21 8.68 -10.94
C VAL A 133 7.03 9.51 -9.96
N GLU A 134 7.71 10.54 -10.47
CA GLU A 134 8.44 11.51 -9.65
C GLU A 134 7.63 12.82 -9.55
N ILE A 135 6.80 12.93 -8.52
CA ILE A 135 5.78 13.98 -8.37
C ILE A 135 6.13 14.95 -7.23
N LEU A 136 5.73 16.21 -7.35
CA LEU A 136 5.87 17.17 -6.27
C LEU A 136 4.81 16.93 -5.19
N ASN A 137 5.25 16.68 -3.95
CA ASN A 137 4.40 16.53 -2.79
C ASN A 137 4.82 17.51 -1.68
N TYR A 138 4.00 17.60 -0.64
CA TYR A 138 4.18 18.52 0.48
C TYR A 138 4.13 17.76 1.80
N LYS A 139 5.11 18.01 2.66
CA LYS A 139 5.14 17.49 4.04
C LYS A 139 4.09 18.22 4.89
N ARG A 140 3.86 17.75 6.11
CA ARG A 140 2.86 18.31 7.05
C ARG A 140 3.06 19.80 7.33
N ASP A 141 4.30 20.26 7.36
CA ASP A 141 4.69 21.66 7.57
C ASP A 141 4.58 22.53 6.30
N GLY A 142 4.17 21.94 5.17
CA GLY A 142 4.10 22.61 3.88
C GLY A 142 5.41 22.61 3.09
N GLN A 143 6.48 21.98 3.58
CA GLN A 143 7.73 21.87 2.83
C GLN A 143 7.51 21.05 1.54
N PRO A 144 7.82 21.60 0.35
CA PRO A 144 7.77 20.84 -0.89
C PRO A 144 8.91 19.82 -0.97
N PHE A 145 8.62 18.62 -1.46
CA PHE A 145 9.63 17.61 -1.74
C PHE A 145 9.31 16.82 -3.02
N ARG A 146 10.35 16.40 -3.73
CA ARG A 146 10.21 15.58 -4.93
C ARG A 146 10.05 14.12 -4.51
N ASN A 147 8.86 13.56 -4.69
CA ASN A 147 8.52 12.21 -4.27
C ASN A 147 8.56 11.24 -5.46
N ALA A 148 9.50 10.29 -5.46
CA ALA A 148 9.44 9.12 -6.33
C ALA A 148 8.46 8.09 -5.75
N VAL A 149 7.19 8.21 -6.10
CA VAL A 149 6.12 7.35 -5.58
C VAL A 149 5.86 6.16 -6.50
N LEU A 150 5.88 4.96 -5.92
CA LEU A 150 5.37 3.73 -6.52
C LEU A 150 4.01 3.42 -5.93
N VAL A 151 3.03 3.08 -6.77
CA VAL A 151 1.76 2.49 -6.38
C VAL A 151 1.62 1.15 -7.09
N ALA A 152 1.47 0.05 -6.34
CA ALA A 152 1.33 -1.29 -6.90
C ALA A 152 0.10 -2.01 -6.31
N PRO A 153 -0.66 -2.74 -7.12
CA PRO A 153 -1.79 -3.53 -6.64
C PRO A 153 -1.32 -4.79 -5.90
N VAL A 154 -2.10 -5.20 -4.91
CA VAL A 154 -1.96 -6.47 -4.17
C VAL A 154 -3.23 -7.28 -4.38
N PHE A 155 -3.07 -8.54 -4.78
CA PHE A 155 -4.19 -9.42 -5.14
C PHE A 155 -4.25 -10.63 -4.20
N LEU A 156 -5.47 -11.11 -3.96
CA LEU A 156 -5.77 -12.40 -3.34
C LEU A 156 -5.46 -13.58 -4.27
N PRO A 157 -5.44 -14.84 -3.77
CA PRO A 157 -5.16 -16.01 -4.58
C PRO A 157 -6.20 -16.25 -5.69
N ASP A 158 -7.44 -15.81 -5.46
CA ASP A 158 -8.53 -15.86 -6.44
C ASP A 158 -8.37 -14.81 -7.56
N GLY A 159 -7.39 -13.91 -7.42
CA GLY A 159 -7.08 -12.85 -8.37
C GLY A 159 -7.88 -11.57 -8.17
N GLU A 160 -8.65 -11.43 -7.09
CA GLU A 160 -9.31 -10.19 -6.73
C GLU A 160 -8.34 -9.15 -6.16
N LEU A 161 -8.59 -7.88 -6.44
CA LEU A 161 -7.78 -6.77 -5.96
C LEU A 161 -8.13 -6.49 -4.50
N GLU A 162 -7.16 -6.68 -3.61
CA GLU A 162 -7.38 -6.56 -2.17
C GLU A 162 -6.94 -5.20 -1.64
N TYR A 163 -5.72 -4.77 -2.00
CA TYR A 163 -5.09 -3.56 -1.51
C TYR A 163 -4.23 -2.89 -2.58
N PHE A 164 -3.79 -1.68 -2.30
CA PHE A 164 -2.62 -1.08 -2.95
C PHE A 164 -1.52 -0.85 -1.94
N ILE A 165 -0.28 -1.08 -2.36
CA ILE A 165 0.91 -0.67 -1.63
C ILE A 165 1.49 0.60 -2.28
N GLY A 166 1.69 1.62 -1.46
CA GLY A 166 2.38 2.85 -1.83
C GLY A 166 3.77 2.85 -1.21
N SER A 167 4.78 3.25 -1.98
CA SER A 167 6.16 3.42 -1.51
C SER A 167 6.64 4.81 -1.94
N GLN A 168 7.29 5.55 -1.05
CA GLN A 168 7.72 6.93 -1.25
C GLN A 168 9.22 7.07 -0.98
N VAL A 169 9.90 7.82 -1.85
CA VAL A 169 11.32 8.15 -1.68
C VAL A 169 11.47 9.62 -2.03
N GLU A 170 11.96 10.42 -1.09
CA GLU A 170 12.33 11.80 -1.34
C GLU A 170 13.60 11.85 -2.19
N LEU A 171 13.55 12.61 -3.27
CA LEU A 171 14.68 12.86 -4.15
C LEU A 171 15.34 14.18 -3.77
N ASP A 172 16.66 14.16 -3.70
CA ASP A 172 17.47 15.35 -3.55
C ASP A 172 17.37 16.24 -4.81
N GLN A 173 17.16 17.54 -4.61
CA GLN A 173 16.99 18.53 -5.67
C GLN A 173 18.33 18.88 -6.34
N ASP A 174 19.45 18.73 -5.62
CA ASP A 174 20.79 19.16 -6.06
C ASP A 174 21.68 17.99 -6.52
N ALA A 175 21.18 16.75 -6.45
CA ALA A 175 21.90 15.61 -7.01
C ALA A 175 21.99 15.78 -8.53
N VAL A 176 23.22 15.96 -9.04
CA VAL A 176 23.54 15.91 -10.48
C VAL A 176 23.08 14.54 -11.02
N GLY A 177 21.84 14.49 -11.51
CA GLY A 177 21.15 13.33 -12.05
C GLY A 177 20.61 12.33 -11.00
N PRO A 178 19.38 12.52 -10.45
CA PRO A 178 18.72 11.61 -9.50
C PRO A 178 18.39 10.22 -10.05
N SER A 179 18.36 10.09 -11.38
CA SER A 179 18.20 8.83 -12.08
C SER A 179 19.52 8.03 -12.02
N SER A 180 20.69 8.65 -12.13
CA SER A 180 21.95 7.95 -12.39
C SER A 180 22.47 7.06 -11.25
N SER A 181 22.51 7.54 -10.00
CA SER A 181 23.04 6.74 -8.88
C SER A 181 22.09 5.64 -8.42
N ARG A 182 20.77 5.92 -8.33
CA ARG A 182 19.75 4.89 -8.03
C ARG A 182 19.63 3.89 -9.17
N HIS A 183 19.56 4.34 -10.42
CA HIS A 183 19.61 3.47 -11.59
C HIS A 183 20.87 2.62 -11.57
N HIS A 184 22.05 3.21 -11.32
CA HIS A 184 23.29 2.45 -11.26
C HIS A 184 23.25 1.39 -10.16
N HIS A 185 22.82 1.75 -8.93
CA HIS A 185 22.66 0.79 -7.85
C HIS A 185 21.66 -0.32 -8.20
N ALA A 186 20.47 0.04 -8.70
CA ALA A 186 19.44 -0.88 -9.12
C ALA A 186 19.94 -1.84 -10.21
N VAL A 187 20.67 -1.33 -11.21
CA VAL A 187 21.31 -2.13 -12.27
C VAL A 187 22.33 -3.10 -11.68
N GLN A 188 23.16 -2.68 -10.72
CA GLN A 188 24.13 -3.59 -10.07
C GLN A 188 23.42 -4.70 -9.29
N VAL A 189 22.35 -4.38 -8.56
CA VAL A 189 21.57 -5.38 -7.83
C VAL A 189 20.91 -6.37 -8.80
N VAL A 190 20.24 -5.88 -9.85
CA VAL A 190 19.62 -6.72 -10.90
C VAL A 190 20.64 -7.61 -11.62
N ARG A 191 21.89 -7.17 -11.77
CA ARG A 191 22.98 -7.97 -12.34
C ARG A 191 23.36 -9.17 -11.48
N THR A 192 23.15 -9.12 -10.17
CA THR A 192 23.40 -10.26 -9.27
C THR A 192 22.38 -11.38 -9.46
N LEU A 193 21.19 -11.09 -10.00
CA LEU A 193 20.13 -12.08 -10.23
C LEU A 193 20.51 -13.04 -11.37
N SER A 194 20.09 -14.30 -11.24
CA SER A 194 20.19 -15.26 -12.35
C SER A 194 19.32 -14.82 -13.54
N PRO A 195 19.59 -15.30 -14.77
CA PRO A 195 18.75 -14.98 -15.92
C PRO A 195 17.26 -15.25 -15.65
N ARG A 196 16.96 -16.39 -15.01
CA ARG A 196 15.59 -16.78 -14.68
C ARG A 196 14.94 -15.89 -13.63
N GLN A 197 15.70 -15.50 -12.60
CA GLN A 197 15.22 -14.55 -11.60
C GLN A 197 14.91 -13.18 -12.22
N ARG A 198 15.73 -12.73 -13.19
CA ARG A 198 15.49 -11.47 -13.90
C ARG A 198 14.23 -11.51 -14.77
N GLU A 199 13.99 -12.62 -15.48
CA GLU A 199 12.75 -12.82 -16.24
C GLU A 199 11.51 -12.76 -15.34
N VAL A 200 11.56 -13.43 -14.18
CA VAL A 200 10.48 -13.39 -13.18
C VAL A 200 10.30 -11.96 -12.65
N LEU A 201 11.39 -11.27 -12.29
CA LEU A 201 11.34 -9.90 -11.80
C LEU A 201 10.75 -8.92 -12.83
N GLN A 202 11.09 -9.08 -14.11
CA GLN A 202 10.55 -8.27 -15.19
C GLN A 202 9.02 -8.47 -15.32
N GLN A 203 8.55 -9.70 -15.21
CA GLN A 203 7.12 -9.96 -15.27
C GLN A 203 6.38 -9.39 -14.04
N ILE A 204 7.01 -9.44 -12.85
CA ILE A 204 6.49 -8.82 -11.62
C ILE A 204 6.38 -7.29 -11.79
N ALA A 205 7.42 -6.64 -12.33
CA ALA A 205 7.44 -5.21 -12.55
C ALA A 205 6.37 -4.77 -13.57
N ALA A 206 6.09 -5.60 -14.57
CA ALA A 206 5.00 -5.40 -15.52
C ALA A 206 3.59 -5.62 -14.92
N GLY A 207 3.51 -6.09 -13.67
CA GLY A 207 2.25 -6.35 -12.97
C GLY A 207 1.62 -7.71 -13.29
N TYR A 208 2.37 -8.65 -13.87
CA TYR A 208 1.85 -10.00 -14.10
C TYR A 208 1.72 -10.78 -12.79
N ARG A 209 0.64 -11.56 -12.70
CA ARG A 209 0.31 -12.42 -11.56
C ARG A 209 1.08 -13.73 -11.62
N SER A 210 1.26 -14.40 -10.47
CA SER A 210 1.97 -15.69 -10.37
C SER A 210 1.52 -16.71 -11.41
N LYS A 211 0.20 -16.84 -11.61
CA LYS A 211 -0.42 -17.71 -12.63
C LYS A 211 -0.15 -17.27 -14.08
N GLN A 212 -0.04 -15.98 -14.34
CA GLN A 212 0.31 -15.47 -15.67
C GLN A 212 1.81 -15.67 -15.95
N ILE A 213 2.66 -15.46 -14.95
CA ILE A 213 4.11 -15.69 -15.03
C ILE A 213 4.40 -17.17 -15.22
N SER A 214 3.70 -18.06 -14.51
CA SER A 214 3.87 -19.50 -14.65
C SER A 214 3.56 -19.95 -16.07
N PHE A 215 2.48 -19.44 -16.65
CA PHE A 215 2.12 -19.68 -18.04
C PHE A 215 3.14 -19.08 -19.03
N SER A 216 3.52 -17.81 -18.88
CA SER A 216 4.41 -17.12 -19.82
C SER A 216 5.82 -17.67 -19.83
N LEU A 217 6.31 -18.12 -18.68
CA LEU A 217 7.65 -18.67 -18.53
C LEU A 217 7.68 -20.21 -18.61
N ASN A 218 6.54 -20.89 -18.78
CA ASN A 218 6.43 -22.36 -18.71
C ASN A 218 7.03 -22.93 -17.41
N LEU A 219 6.55 -22.42 -16.28
CA LEU A 219 6.89 -22.84 -14.92
C LEU A 219 5.64 -23.35 -14.18
N SER A 220 5.85 -24.06 -13.08
CA SER A 220 4.79 -24.20 -12.08
C SER A 220 4.64 -22.90 -11.29
N GLU A 221 3.44 -22.62 -10.77
CA GLU A 221 3.25 -21.48 -9.85
C GLU A 221 4.18 -21.61 -8.64
N LYS A 222 4.31 -22.80 -8.04
CA LYS A 222 5.25 -23.07 -6.95
C LYS A 222 6.70 -22.65 -7.29
N THR A 223 7.13 -22.85 -8.53
CA THR A 223 8.46 -22.43 -8.99
C THR A 223 8.58 -20.90 -9.12
N VAL A 224 7.54 -20.22 -9.62
CA VAL A 224 7.51 -18.73 -9.63
C VAL A 224 7.65 -18.19 -8.22
N LYS A 225 6.97 -18.82 -7.27
CA LYS A 225 6.89 -18.46 -5.86
C LYS A 225 8.24 -18.61 -5.15
N MET A 226 8.89 -19.74 -5.38
CA MET A 226 10.29 -19.93 -5.01
C MET A 226 11.20 -18.84 -5.59
N HIS A 227 11.08 -18.50 -6.88
CA HIS A 227 11.88 -17.43 -7.47
C HIS A 227 11.62 -16.07 -6.82
N ARG A 228 10.36 -15.73 -6.51
CA ARG A 228 10.00 -14.49 -5.81
C ARG A 228 10.70 -14.39 -4.45
N ALA A 229 10.62 -15.44 -3.63
CA ALA A 229 11.28 -15.47 -2.33
C ALA A 229 12.80 -15.26 -2.46
N LEU A 230 13.44 -15.99 -3.38
CA LEU A 230 14.88 -15.87 -3.62
C LEU A 230 15.28 -14.50 -4.16
N ILE A 231 14.43 -13.85 -4.95
CA ILE A 231 14.65 -12.50 -5.47
C ILE A 231 14.61 -11.49 -4.32
N LEU A 232 13.59 -11.56 -3.45
CA LEU A 232 13.45 -10.68 -2.29
C LEU A 232 14.64 -10.80 -1.34
N GLU A 233 15.03 -12.04 -1.00
CA GLU A 233 16.20 -12.33 -0.17
C GLU A 233 17.48 -11.75 -0.79
N LYS A 234 17.69 -11.94 -2.10
CA LYS A 234 18.92 -11.50 -2.78
C LYS A 234 19.00 -9.99 -2.96
N ILE A 235 17.86 -9.33 -3.14
CA ILE A 235 17.76 -7.86 -3.19
C ILE A 235 17.86 -7.27 -1.78
N GLY A 236 17.68 -8.07 -0.73
CA GLY A 236 17.72 -7.62 0.66
C GLY A 236 16.46 -6.84 1.06
N THR A 237 15.32 -7.16 0.45
CA THR A 237 14.02 -6.57 0.80
C THR A 237 13.05 -7.66 1.23
N HIS A 238 12.12 -7.30 2.11
CA HIS A 238 11.01 -8.15 2.55
C HIS A 238 9.70 -7.81 1.86
N ASN A 239 9.73 -6.87 0.90
CA ASN A 239 8.55 -6.31 0.27
C ASN A 239 8.68 -6.29 -1.25
N ILE A 240 7.61 -6.68 -1.93
CA ILE A 240 7.58 -6.69 -3.39
C ILE A 240 7.56 -5.28 -3.99
N ALA A 241 7.02 -4.27 -3.28
CA ALA A 241 7.04 -2.90 -3.81
C ALA A 241 8.47 -2.41 -3.99
N ASP A 242 9.38 -2.78 -3.09
CA ASP A 242 10.79 -2.43 -3.18
C ASP A 242 11.46 -3.16 -4.36
N ALA A 243 11.11 -4.43 -4.58
CA ALA A 243 11.59 -5.19 -5.75
C ALA A 243 11.06 -4.62 -7.08
N ILE A 244 9.78 -4.25 -7.15
CA ILE A 244 9.17 -3.59 -8.31
C ILE A 244 9.86 -2.25 -8.56
N ARG A 245 10.04 -1.43 -7.53
CA ARG A 245 10.77 -0.16 -7.62
C ARG A 245 12.16 -0.38 -8.18
N LEU A 246 12.91 -1.33 -7.61
CA LEU A 246 14.26 -1.64 -8.07
C LEU A 246 14.29 -2.11 -9.52
N ALA A 247 13.31 -2.89 -9.96
CA ALA A 247 13.20 -3.31 -11.35
C ALA A 247 12.94 -2.12 -12.29
N VAL A 248 11.97 -1.26 -11.96
CA VAL A 248 11.65 -0.07 -12.77
C VAL A 248 12.82 0.91 -12.78
N GLU A 249 13.50 1.12 -11.64
CA GLU A 249 14.69 1.96 -11.55
C GLU A 249 15.87 1.38 -12.33
N ALA A 250 15.98 0.05 -12.45
CA ALA A 250 16.98 -0.60 -13.30
C ALA A 250 16.62 -0.59 -14.80
N GLY A 251 15.40 -0.17 -15.16
CA GLY A 251 14.92 -0.13 -16.54
C GLY A 251 14.46 -1.49 -17.09
N LEU A 252 13.98 -2.39 -16.23
CA LEU A 252 13.37 -3.67 -16.63
C LEU A 252 11.92 -3.54 -17.08
#